data_AF-A0A966KWJ5-F1
#
_entry.id   AF-A0A966KWJ5-F1
#
_cell.length_a   1.000
_cell.length_b   1.000
_cell.length_c   1.000
_cell.angle_alpha   90.00
_cell.angle_beta   90.00
_cell.angle_gamma   90.00
#
_symmetry.space_group_name_H-M   'P 1'
#
loop_
_entity.id
_entity.type
_entity.pdbx_description
1 polymer ?
#
loop_
_entity_poly.entity_id
_entity_poly.type
_entity_poly.pdbx_seq_one_letter_code
_entity_poly.pdbx_strand_id
1 'polypeptide(L)'
;LYAWDFYDRTSYKVTVVPKDYPMYLFNAIEDTDDLVKTWMRSFKLVPTENFGEAAYQMNVEKLFVQDEENSKAKPIYDYSFKHFILDQIKDRKTDLLSKEALIFKGYALNNKPCKLQIAFVLDDGSAYGKVIDIETISKDYTIKLDELKPVRTVILPRPYPSFLPYYLEHNIVSDFDISRIESLQFSIGPEIHKNEINDPHGIAMISVYLK
;
A
#
# COMPACT_ATOMS: atom_id res chain seq x y z
N LEU A 1 27.97 1.01 -41.88
CA LEU A 1 27.82 -0.40 -41.46
C LEU A 1 26.93 -0.40 -40.23
N TYR A 2 25.67 -0.80 -40.38
CA TYR A 2 24.70 -0.91 -39.29
C TYR A 2 24.85 -2.30 -38.67
N ALA A 3 25.31 -2.39 -37.42
CA ALA A 3 25.32 -3.64 -36.66
C ALA A 3 23.88 -4.00 -36.29
N TRP A 4 23.39 -5.12 -36.83
CA TRP A 4 22.00 -5.61 -36.74
C TRP A 4 21.83 -6.70 -35.69
N ASP A 5 22.87 -6.91 -34.91
CA ASP A 5 23.07 -8.05 -34.04
C ASP A 5 23.19 -7.57 -32.59
N PHE A 6 22.05 -7.17 -32.03
CA PHE A 6 21.90 -6.96 -30.59
C PHE A 6 21.79 -8.32 -29.90
N TYR A 7 22.90 -8.78 -29.32
CA TYR A 7 22.89 -9.91 -28.40
C TYR A 7 22.75 -9.36 -26.98
N ASP A 8 21.57 -9.53 -26.39
CA ASP A 8 21.40 -9.27 -24.97
C ASP A 8 22.25 -10.28 -24.17
N ARG A 9 23.31 -9.78 -23.55
CA ARG A 9 24.23 -10.57 -22.70
C ARG A 9 23.95 -10.35 -21.22
N THR A 10 22.80 -9.79 -20.87
CA THR A 10 22.41 -9.64 -19.48
C THR A 10 22.37 -11.00 -18.79
N SER A 11 23.04 -11.09 -17.64
CA SER A 11 22.99 -12.28 -16.80
C SER A 11 21.69 -12.25 -16.02
N TYR A 12 20.97 -13.36 -15.98
CA TYR A 12 19.80 -13.50 -15.11
C TYR A 12 20.22 -14.07 -13.76
N LYS A 13 19.46 -13.74 -12.72
CA LYS A 13 19.61 -14.29 -11.38
C LYS A 13 18.27 -14.89 -10.96
N VAL A 14 18.28 -16.13 -10.48
CA VAL A 14 17.10 -16.80 -9.92
C VAL A 14 17.38 -17.15 -8.47
N THR A 15 16.45 -16.79 -7.59
CA THR A 15 16.50 -17.18 -6.18
C THR A 15 15.67 -18.45 -5.99
N VAL A 16 16.28 -19.49 -5.43
CA VAL A 16 15.57 -20.73 -5.06
C VAL A 16 15.19 -20.63 -3.58
N VAL A 17 13.90 -20.71 -3.28
CA VAL A 17 13.36 -20.55 -1.93
C VAL A 17 12.53 -21.77 -1.50
N PRO A 18 12.41 -22.05 -0.19
CA PRO A 18 11.49 -23.07 0.31
C PRO A 18 10.03 -22.76 0.00
N LYS A 19 9.17 -23.77 0.13
CA LYS A 19 7.72 -23.63 -0.13
C LYS A 19 7.01 -22.70 0.86
N ASP A 20 7.53 -22.58 2.09
CA ASP A 20 6.99 -21.70 3.13
C ASP A 20 7.48 -20.25 3.01
N TYR A 21 8.32 -19.96 2.00
CA TYR A 21 8.94 -18.66 1.88
C TYR A 21 7.88 -17.56 1.72
N PRO A 22 7.99 -16.45 2.47
CA PRO A 22 7.04 -15.36 2.39
C PRO A 22 7.00 -14.79 0.96
N MET A 23 5.80 -14.46 0.51
CA MET A 23 5.63 -13.79 -0.78
C MET A 23 5.64 -12.28 -0.53
N TYR A 24 6.79 -11.65 -0.77
CA TYR A 24 6.92 -10.20 -0.69
C TYR A 24 6.08 -9.54 -1.78
N LEU A 25 5.19 -8.65 -1.34
CA LEU A 25 4.34 -7.82 -2.17
C LEU A 25 4.87 -6.39 -2.27
N PHE A 26 5.66 -5.96 -1.28
CA PHE A 26 6.32 -4.66 -1.26
C PHE A 26 7.60 -4.73 -0.42
N ASN A 27 8.66 -4.07 -0.89
CA ASN A 27 9.92 -3.80 -0.20
C ASN A 27 10.30 -2.33 -0.39
N ALA A 28 10.56 -1.61 0.70
CA ALA A 28 10.84 -0.18 0.65
C ALA A 28 12.08 0.19 -0.19
N ILE A 29 13.09 -0.67 -0.28
CA ILE A 29 14.30 -0.40 -1.08
C ILE A 29 14.00 -0.51 -2.58
N GLU A 30 13.18 -1.50 -2.96
CA GLU A 30 12.99 -1.88 -4.37
C GLU A 30 11.78 -1.19 -4.99
N ASP A 31 10.68 -1.04 -4.22
CA ASP A 31 9.36 -0.74 -4.78
C ASP A 31 8.86 0.69 -4.50
N THR A 32 9.61 1.52 -3.76
CA THR A 32 9.17 2.87 -3.35
C THR A 32 8.86 3.78 -4.54
N ASP A 33 9.62 3.65 -5.62
CA ASP A 33 9.46 4.47 -6.83
C ASP A 33 8.21 4.07 -7.62
N ASP A 34 7.76 2.83 -7.49
CA ASP A 34 6.56 2.29 -8.15
C ASP A 34 5.25 2.57 -7.38
N LEU A 35 5.33 3.23 -6.22
CA LEU A 35 4.14 3.64 -5.46
C LEU A 35 3.38 4.74 -6.21
N VAL A 36 2.12 4.48 -6.51
CA VAL A 36 1.14 5.47 -6.97
C VAL A 36 0.67 6.29 -5.78
N LYS A 37 1.25 7.47 -5.63
CA LYS A 37 1.06 8.36 -4.49
C LYS A 37 1.11 9.82 -4.92
N THR A 38 0.40 10.68 -4.21
CA THR A 38 0.68 12.12 -4.26
C THR A 38 1.99 12.38 -3.50
N TRP A 39 2.96 12.97 -4.18
CA TRP A 39 4.26 13.27 -3.58
C TRP A 39 4.13 14.35 -2.49
N MET A 40 4.84 14.17 -1.38
CA MET A 40 5.01 15.19 -0.34
C MET A 40 6.49 15.28 0.04
N ARG A 41 6.96 16.49 0.35
CA ARG A 41 8.36 16.76 0.72
C ARG A 41 8.82 16.00 1.96
N SER A 42 7.90 15.70 2.87
CA SER A 42 8.15 14.95 4.10
C SER A 42 8.51 13.48 3.84
N PHE A 43 8.26 12.95 2.65
CA PHE A 43 8.50 11.55 2.35
C PHE A 43 9.96 11.29 2.05
N LYS A 44 10.48 10.20 2.63
CA LYS A 44 11.89 9.84 2.47
C LYS A 44 12.13 8.36 2.76
N LEU A 45 13.06 7.78 2.01
CA LEU A 45 13.61 6.47 2.31
C LEU A 45 14.78 6.63 3.28
N VAL A 46 14.74 5.92 4.41
CA VAL A 46 15.81 5.96 5.41
C VAL A 46 16.29 4.55 5.74
N PRO A 47 17.59 4.34 6.00
CA PRO A 47 18.09 3.04 6.43
C PRO A 47 17.54 2.69 7.82
N THR A 48 17.36 1.39 8.07
CA THR A 48 17.06 0.85 9.40
C THR A 48 18.33 0.36 10.09
N GLU A 49 18.19 -0.21 11.30
CA GLU A 49 19.30 -0.88 12.00
C GLU A 49 19.73 -2.19 11.32
N ASN A 50 18.86 -2.79 10.52
CA ASN A 50 19.12 -4.05 9.84
C ASN A 50 19.84 -3.82 8.50
N PHE A 51 20.85 -4.64 8.23
CA PHE A 51 21.57 -4.58 6.96
C PHE A 51 20.65 -4.94 5.78
N GLY A 52 20.70 -4.13 4.72
CA GLY A 52 19.87 -4.34 3.53
C GLY A 52 18.39 -4.06 3.76
N GLU A 53 18.04 -3.27 4.78
CA GLU A 53 16.67 -2.91 5.10
C GLU A 53 16.53 -1.39 5.26
N ALA A 54 15.53 -0.81 4.60
CA ALA A 54 15.17 0.59 4.70
C ALA A 54 13.68 0.71 5.04
N ALA A 55 13.31 1.88 5.58
CA ALA A 55 11.92 2.24 5.84
C ALA A 55 11.56 3.46 4.99
N TYR A 56 10.45 3.37 4.27
CA TYR A 56 9.87 4.52 3.58
C TYR A 56 8.96 5.28 4.55
N GLN A 57 9.45 6.44 5.01
CA GLN A 57 8.74 7.31 5.93
C GLN A 57 7.79 8.21 5.16
N MET A 58 6.50 8.13 5.50
CA MET A 58 5.43 8.95 4.95
C MET A 58 4.75 9.72 6.08
N ASN A 59 5.13 10.98 6.25
CA ASN A 59 4.53 11.86 7.26
C ASN A 59 3.60 12.88 6.59
N VAL A 60 2.34 12.91 6.98
CA VAL A 60 1.29 13.75 6.43
C VAL A 60 0.90 14.77 7.50
N GLU A 61 1.14 16.06 7.24
CA GLU A 61 0.86 17.12 8.21
C GLU A 61 -0.64 17.31 8.45
N LYS A 62 -1.45 17.18 7.40
CA LYS A 62 -2.91 17.31 7.44
C LYS A 62 -3.54 16.33 6.46
N LEU A 63 -4.54 15.58 6.93
CA LEU A 63 -5.29 14.63 6.10
C LEU A 63 -6.29 15.30 5.15
N PHE A 64 -6.59 16.59 5.37
CA PHE A 64 -7.46 17.38 4.53
C PHE A 64 -6.83 18.73 4.21
N VAL A 65 -6.83 19.06 2.92
CA VAL A 65 -6.49 20.37 2.40
C VAL A 65 -7.69 20.85 1.60
N GLN A 66 -8.10 22.10 1.81
CA GLN A 66 -9.24 22.67 1.09
C GLN A 66 -8.94 22.71 -0.41
N ASP A 67 -9.86 22.17 -1.20
CA ASP A 67 -9.81 22.21 -2.65
C ASP A 67 -10.35 23.55 -3.16
N GLU A 68 -9.53 24.29 -3.90
CA GLU A 68 -9.91 25.59 -4.48
C GLU A 68 -10.98 25.44 -5.57
N GLU A 69 -10.93 24.38 -6.37
CA GLU A 69 -11.91 24.13 -7.44
C GLU A 69 -13.26 23.67 -6.88
N ASN A 70 -13.28 23.09 -5.67
CA ASN A 70 -14.48 22.57 -5.02
C ASN A 70 -14.58 22.96 -3.53
N SER A 71 -14.53 24.27 -3.26
CA SER A 71 -14.54 24.84 -1.91
C SER A 71 -15.72 24.46 -1.01
N LYS A 72 -16.83 23.97 -1.58
CA LYS A 72 -18.05 23.55 -0.86
C LYS A 72 -18.14 22.04 -0.64
N ALA A 73 -17.18 21.26 -1.12
CA ALA A 73 -17.17 19.82 -0.92
C ALA A 73 -17.09 19.46 0.57
N LYS A 74 -17.67 18.31 0.93
CA LYS A 74 -17.48 17.75 2.27
C LYS A 74 -16.00 17.37 2.42
N PRO A 75 -15.33 17.73 3.53
CA PRO A 75 -13.93 17.39 3.73
C PRO A 75 -13.77 15.87 3.81
N ILE A 76 -12.77 15.37 3.10
CA ILE A 76 -12.33 13.97 3.16
C ILE A 76 -10.99 13.96 3.86
N TYR A 77 -10.94 13.36 5.05
CA TYR A 77 -9.73 13.23 5.85
C TYR A 77 -9.08 11.88 5.55
N ASP A 78 -8.44 11.80 4.39
CA ASP A 78 -7.83 10.56 3.92
C ASP A 78 -6.59 10.85 3.07
N TYR A 79 -5.49 10.21 3.43
CA TYR A 79 -4.31 10.09 2.59
C TYR A 79 -4.14 8.64 2.17
N SER A 80 -4.31 8.37 0.87
CA SER A 80 -4.18 7.04 0.30
C SER A 80 -3.09 6.95 -0.76
N PHE A 81 -2.45 5.78 -0.83
CA PHE A 81 -1.49 5.42 -1.86
C PHE A 81 -1.65 3.95 -2.26
N LYS A 82 -1.10 3.57 -3.42
CA LYS A 82 -1.28 2.25 -4.00
C LYS A 82 0.03 1.67 -4.53
N HIS A 83 0.17 0.36 -4.45
CA HIS A 83 1.24 -0.42 -5.08
C HIS A 83 0.63 -1.55 -5.91
N PHE A 84 1.00 -1.67 -7.19
CA PHE A 84 0.57 -2.79 -8.02
C PHE A 84 1.46 -4.00 -7.76
N ILE A 85 0.85 -5.18 -7.62
CA ILE A 85 1.53 -6.40 -7.18
C ILE A 85 1.53 -7.52 -8.23
N LEU A 86 1.07 -7.21 -9.45
CA LEU A 86 0.88 -8.20 -10.52
C LEU A 86 2.19 -8.91 -10.89
N ASP A 87 3.30 -8.19 -10.95
CA ASP A 87 4.60 -8.76 -11.30
C ASP A 87 5.13 -9.73 -10.22
N GLN A 88 4.79 -9.47 -8.95
CA GLN A 88 5.17 -10.28 -7.80
C GLN A 88 4.36 -11.58 -7.72
N ILE A 89 3.12 -11.58 -8.23
CA ILE A 89 2.19 -12.73 -8.11
C ILE A 89 2.00 -13.55 -9.40
N LYS A 90 2.25 -12.98 -10.60
CA LYS A 90 1.89 -13.59 -11.90
C LYS A 90 2.38 -15.03 -12.08
N ASP A 91 3.61 -15.32 -11.62
CA ASP A 91 4.28 -16.61 -11.78
C ASP A 91 4.19 -17.49 -10.51
N ARG A 92 3.53 -17.00 -9.45
CA ARG A 92 3.42 -17.66 -8.14
C ARG A 92 1.97 -17.93 -7.70
N LYS A 93 1.03 -18.02 -8.65
CA LYS A 93 -0.41 -18.18 -8.37
C LYS A 93 -0.75 -19.36 -7.45
N THR A 94 -0.05 -20.49 -7.59
CA THR A 94 -0.27 -21.66 -6.73
C THR A 94 0.18 -21.44 -5.29
N ASP A 95 1.28 -20.71 -5.10
CA ASP A 95 1.78 -20.33 -3.78
C ASP A 95 0.89 -19.26 -3.14
N LEU A 96 0.37 -18.32 -3.94
CA LEU A 96 -0.58 -17.30 -3.51
C LEU A 96 -1.80 -17.91 -2.82
N LEU A 97 -2.39 -18.95 -3.43
CA LEU A 97 -3.56 -19.65 -2.88
C LEU A 97 -3.29 -20.37 -1.54
N SER A 98 -2.03 -20.59 -1.19
CA SER A 98 -1.65 -21.24 0.08
C SER A 98 -1.41 -20.26 1.23
N LYS A 99 -1.44 -18.95 0.95
CA LYS A 99 -1.21 -17.93 1.97
C LYS A 99 -2.49 -17.62 2.74
N GLU A 100 -2.35 -17.39 4.04
CA GLU A 100 -3.46 -17.20 4.97
C GLU A 100 -3.40 -15.85 5.69
N ALA A 101 -2.24 -15.19 5.66
CA ALA A 101 -2.04 -13.92 6.36
C ALA A 101 -1.23 -12.90 5.54
N LEU A 102 -1.62 -11.63 5.66
CA LEU A 102 -0.87 -10.47 5.22
C LEU A 102 -0.09 -9.89 6.39
N ILE A 103 1.22 -9.73 6.20
CA ILE A 103 2.11 -9.17 7.21
C ILE A 103 2.61 -7.82 6.72
N PHE A 104 2.39 -6.80 7.54
CA PHE A 104 2.96 -5.47 7.37
C PHE A 104 4.09 -5.29 8.37
N LYS A 105 5.27 -4.89 7.89
CA LYS A 105 6.40 -4.52 8.75
C LYS A 105 6.63 -3.02 8.68
N GLY A 106 6.58 -2.37 9.83
CA GLY A 106 6.71 -0.91 9.92
C GLY A 106 6.49 -0.36 11.32
N TYR A 107 6.42 0.97 11.42
CA TYR A 107 6.15 1.69 12.66
C TYR A 107 5.48 3.05 12.39
N ALA A 108 4.84 3.61 13.41
CA ALA A 108 4.22 4.91 13.34
C ALA A 108 5.23 6.03 13.61
N LEU A 109 5.00 7.18 12.97
CA LEU A 109 5.80 8.39 13.15
C LEU A 109 5.16 9.32 14.19
N ASN A 110 5.79 10.48 14.42
CA ASN A 110 5.27 11.54 15.29
C ASN A 110 5.09 11.14 16.77
N ASN A 111 5.83 10.12 17.24
CA ASN A 111 5.80 9.62 18.62
C ASN A 111 4.38 9.23 19.13
N LYS A 112 3.49 8.85 18.22
CA LYS A 112 2.15 8.37 18.56
C LYS A 112 1.75 7.18 17.68
N PRO A 113 0.86 6.29 18.15
CA PRO A 113 0.28 5.27 17.30
C PRO A 113 -0.48 5.88 16.12
N CYS A 114 -0.56 5.15 15.01
CA CYS A 114 -1.25 5.59 13.80
C CYS A 114 -2.13 4.47 13.25
N LYS A 115 -3.38 4.79 12.94
CA LYS A 115 -4.29 3.87 12.25
C LYS A 115 -3.96 3.82 10.76
N LEU A 116 -3.71 2.61 10.28
CA LEU A 116 -3.43 2.33 8.88
C LEU A 116 -4.42 1.29 8.37
N GLN A 117 -5.20 1.66 7.36
CA GLN A 117 -5.96 0.68 6.57
C GLN A 117 -5.04 0.07 5.51
N ILE A 118 -4.96 -1.24 5.47
CA ILE A 118 -4.30 -1.98 4.39
C ILE A 118 -5.36 -2.82 3.70
N ALA A 119 -5.47 -2.71 2.38
CA ALA A 119 -6.49 -3.38 1.59
C ALA A 119 -5.91 -3.96 0.30
N PHE A 120 -6.41 -5.14 -0.08
CA PHE A 120 -6.27 -5.63 -1.44
C PHE A 120 -7.35 -5.01 -2.32
N VAL A 121 -6.97 -4.57 -3.52
CA VAL A 121 -7.90 -4.16 -4.58
C VAL A 121 -7.90 -5.25 -5.64
N LEU A 122 -9.11 -5.70 -6.01
CA LEU A 122 -9.34 -6.77 -6.97
C LEU A 122 -9.44 -6.22 -8.39
N ASP A 123 -9.40 -7.12 -9.37
CA ASP A 123 -9.55 -6.84 -10.81
C ASP A 123 -10.88 -6.19 -11.23
N ASP A 124 -11.90 -6.24 -10.37
CA ASP A 124 -13.19 -5.56 -10.55
C ASP A 124 -13.27 -4.19 -9.85
N GLY A 125 -12.19 -3.78 -9.19
CA GLY A 125 -12.10 -2.53 -8.44
C GLY A 125 -12.66 -2.58 -7.02
N SER A 126 -13.24 -3.70 -6.58
CA SER A 126 -13.62 -3.90 -5.18
C SER A 126 -12.38 -3.98 -4.29
N ALA A 127 -12.51 -3.61 -3.00
CA ALA A 127 -11.40 -3.65 -2.06
C ALA A 127 -11.77 -4.31 -0.75
N TYR A 128 -10.82 -5.10 -0.23
CA TYR A 128 -10.93 -5.85 1.02
C TYR A 128 -9.76 -5.54 1.92
N GLY A 129 -10.04 -4.99 3.10
CA GLY A 129 -9.03 -4.45 3.97
C GLY A 129 -9.35 -4.56 5.45
N LYS A 130 -8.37 -4.17 6.25
CA LYS A 130 -8.49 -4.04 7.70
C LYS A 130 -7.70 -2.83 8.17
N VAL A 131 -8.26 -2.11 9.14
CA VAL A 131 -7.54 -1.06 9.87
C VAL A 131 -6.76 -1.70 11.01
N ILE A 132 -5.48 -1.36 11.10
CA ILE A 132 -4.59 -1.79 12.19
C ILE A 132 -3.98 -0.59 12.90
N ASP A 133 -3.77 -0.72 14.20
CA ASP A 133 -3.08 0.26 15.03
C ASP A 133 -1.58 0.00 14.96
N ILE A 134 -0.86 0.89 14.25
CA ILE A 134 0.59 0.85 14.13
C ILE A 134 1.20 1.60 15.33
N GLU A 135 2.05 0.91 16.08
CA GLU A 135 2.82 1.45 17.20
C GLU A 135 4.10 2.14 16.72
N THR A 136 4.71 2.94 17.61
CA THR A 136 5.94 3.70 17.33
C THR A 136 7.20 2.84 17.24
N ILE A 137 7.11 1.57 17.66
CA ILE A 137 8.22 0.62 17.60
C ILE A 137 8.02 -0.30 16.40
N SER A 138 9.10 -0.50 15.63
CA SER A 138 9.11 -1.38 14.46
C SER A 138 8.75 -2.81 14.84
N LYS A 139 7.72 -3.38 14.20
CA LYS A 139 7.30 -4.77 14.35
C LYS A 139 6.52 -5.26 13.15
N ASP A 140 6.25 -6.56 13.16
CA ASP A 140 5.39 -7.24 12.21
C ASP A 140 3.95 -7.24 12.71
N TYR A 141 3.03 -6.76 11.89
CA TYR A 141 1.58 -6.76 12.12
C TYR A 141 0.96 -7.82 11.23
N THR A 142 0.35 -8.84 11.85
CA THR A 142 -0.30 -9.94 11.13
C THR A 142 -1.79 -9.66 10.98
N ILE A 143 -2.27 -9.69 9.75
CA ILE A 143 -3.68 -9.57 9.37
C ILE A 143 -4.06 -10.90 8.72
N LYS A 144 -5.00 -11.64 9.31
CA LYS A 144 -5.52 -12.84 8.63
C LYS A 144 -6.39 -12.44 7.45
N LEU A 145 -6.30 -13.20 6.36
CA LEU A 145 -7.06 -12.89 5.14
C LEU A 145 -8.57 -13.08 5.33
N ASP A 146 -8.99 -13.97 6.23
CA ASP A 146 -10.40 -14.18 6.59
C ASP A 146 -11.01 -13.04 7.44
N GLU A 147 -10.18 -12.16 8.00
CA GLU A 147 -10.60 -10.99 8.77
C GLU A 147 -10.80 -9.74 7.89
N LEU A 148 -10.44 -9.81 6.61
CA LEU A 148 -10.60 -8.70 5.68
C LEU A 148 -12.08 -8.43 5.41
N LYS A 149 -12.44 -7.15 5.40
CA LYS A 149 -13.81 -6.70 5.16
C LYS A 149 -13.87 -5.79 3.93
N PRO A 150 -15.02 -5.68 3.26
CA PRO A 150 -15.20 -4.69 2.20
C PRO A 150 -14.86 -3.28 2.70
N VAL A 151 -14.00 -2.59 1.97
CA VAL A 151 -13.62 -1.19 2.22
C VAL A 151 -13.76 -0.40 0.92
N ARG A 152 -13.69 0.93 1.00
CA ARG A 152 -13.80 1.79 -0.18
C ARG A 152 -12.47 1.85 -0.94
N THR A 153 -12.55 1.66 -2.25
CA THR A 153 -11.43 1.88 -3.17
C THR A 153 -11.26 3.37 -3.46
N VAL A 154 -10.03 3.88 -3.33
CA VAL A 154 -9.69 5.26 -3.68
C VAL A 154 -9.22 5.32 -5.12
N ILE A 155 -9.70 6.31 -5.87
CA ILE A 155 -9.30 6.53 -7.26
C ILE A 155 -7.91 7.18 -7.27
N LEU A 156 -6.90 6.38 -7.62
CA LEU A 156 -5.49 6.77 -7.71
C LEU A 156 -4.89 6.39 -9.09
N PRO A 157 -4.09 7.27 -9.73
CA PRO A 157 -3.80 8.64 -9.31
C PRO A 157 -5.05 9.53 -9.33
N ARG A 158 -5.08 10.59 -8.51
CA ARG A 158 -6.25 11.48 -8.44
C ARG A 158 -6.52 12.10 -9.82
N PRO A 159 -7.69 11.87 -10.42
CA PRO A 159 -8.00 12.42 -11.72
C PRO A 159 -8.25 13.92 -11.62
N TYR A 160 -7.84 14.65 -12.65
CA TYR A 160 -8.32 16.00 -12.90
C TYR A 160 -9.64 15.92 -13.69
N PRO A 161 -10.65 16.76 -13.42
CA PRO A 161 -10.71 17.80 -12.37
C PRO A 161 -10.99 17.27 -10.95
N SER A 162 -10.68 18.07 -9.92
CA SER A 162 -10.70 17.60 -8.53
C SER A 162 -12.10 17.37 -7.94
N PHE A 163 -13.16 17.90 -8.58
CA PHE A 163 -14.55 17.67 -8.20
C PHE A 163 -15.05 16.25 -8.52
N LEU A 164 -14.29 15.44 -9.26
CA LEU A 164 -14.61 14.03 -9.48
C LEU A 164 -14.58 13.22 -8.17
N PRO A 165 -15.41 12.17 -8.05
CA PRO A 165 -15.48 11.35 -6.85
C PRO A 165 -14.10 10.90 -6.34
N TYR A 166 -13.94 10.90 -5.02
CA TYR A 166 -12.72 10.42 -4.36
C TYR A 166 -12.66 8.90 -4.31
N TYR A 167 -13.79 8.30 -3.96
CA TYR A 167 -13.96 6.87 -3.90
C TYR A 167 -14.56 6.36 -5.21
N LEU A 168 -14.15 5.16 -5.62
CA LEU A 168 -14.83 4.43 -6.66
C LEU A 168 -16.21 3.99 -6.14
N GLU A 169 -17.26 4.39 -6.84
CA GLU A 169 -18.62 3.94 -6.55
C GLU A 169 -19.02 2.85 -7.54
N HIS A 170 -19.33 1.65 -7.04
CA HIS A 170 -19.82 0.55 -7.84
C HIS A 170 -20.84 -0.27 -7.06
N ASN A 171 -21.72 -0.98 -7.79
CA ASN A 171 -22.68 -1.92 -7.21
C ASN A 171 -22.20 -3.37 -7.23
N ILE A 172 -20.91 -3.60 -7.54
CA ILE A 172 -20.31 -4.93 -7.57
C ILE A 172 -20.28 -5.48 -6.13
N VAL A 173 -20.82 -6.69 -5.97
CA VAL A 173 -20.75 -7.49 -4.76
C VAL A 173 -19.98 -8.75 -5.15
N SER A 174 -18.70 -8.78 -4.83
CA SER A 174 -17.81 -9.92 -5.04
C SER A 174 -17.17 -10.24 -3.70
N ASP A 175 -17.11 -11.51 -3.33
CA ASP A 175 -16.40 -11.94 -2.12
C ASP A 175 -14.89 -11.78 -2.30
N PHE A 176 -14.15 -11.73 -1.19
CA PHE A 176 -12.69 -11.69 -1.25
C PHE A 176 -12.15 -12.98 -1.88
N ASP A 177 -11.37 -12.82 -2.94
CA ASP A 177 -10.63 -13.89 -3.60
C ASP A 177 -9.20 -13.42 -3.85
N ILE A 178 -8.25 -14.07 -3.16
CA ILE A 178 -6.83 -13.72 -3.26
C ILE A 178 -6.29 -13.89 -4.68
N SER A 179 -6.89 -14.76 -5.52
CA SER A 179 -6.44 -14.98 -6.89
C SER A 179 -6.74 -13.80 -7.84
N ARG A 180 -7.59 -12.87 -7.41
CA ARG A 180 -8.06 -11.71 -8.17
C ARG A 180 -7.41 -10.39 -7.73
N ILE A 181 -6.46 -10.44 -6.79
CA ILE A 181 -5.80 -9.23 -6.29
C ILE A 181 -4.89 -8.64 -7.38
N GLU A 182 -4.93 -7.31 -7.52
CA GLU A 182 -4.07 -6.59 -8.47
C GLU A 182 -3.15 -5.58 -7.78
N SER A 183 -3.61 -5.00 -6.67
CA SER A 183 -2.84 -3.97 -5.96
C SER A 183 -3.13 -3.96 -4.46
N LEU A 184 -2.18 -3.39 -3.70
CA LEU A 184 -2.35 -2.99 -2.32
C LEU A 184 -2.72 -1.51 -2.26
N GLN A 185 -3.76 -1.17 -1.51
CA GLN A 185 -4.12 0.19 -1.15
C GLN A 185 -3.87 0.40 0.33
N PHE A 186 -3.20 1.50 0.65
CA PHE A 186 -2.93 1.94 2.00
C PHE A 186 -3.65 3.26 2.23
N SER A 187 -4.32 3.42 3.37
CA SER A 187 -5.07 4.64 3.70
C SER A 187 -4.84 5.05 5.15
N ILE A 188 -4.45 6.31 5.35
CA ILE A 188 -4.38 6.98 6.66
C ILE A 188 -5.59 7.93 6.74
N GLY A 189 -6.48 7.71 7.70
CA GLY A 189 -7.78 8.41 7.72
C GLY A 189 -8.91 7.53 8.27
N PRO A 190 -9.09 6.31 7.74
CA PRO A 190 -10.13 5.41 8.20
C PRO A 190 -10.03 5.15 9.71
N GLU A 191 -11.18 5.22 10.39
CA GLU A 191 -11.33 4.99 11.84
C GLU A 191 -10.52 5.92 12.78
N ILE A 192 -9.95 7.02 12.28
CA ILE A 192 -9.27 8.02 13.11
C ILE A 192 -10.29 8.76 14.00
N HIS A 193 -9.90 9.00 15.26
CA HIS A 193 -10.74 9.73 16.21
C HIS A 193 -10.83 11.22 15.84
N LYS A 194 -12.01 11.82 16.07
CA LYS A 194 -12.30 13.22 15.69
C LYS A 194 -11.34 14.26 16.27
N ASN A 195 -10.78 13.98 17.44
CA ASN A 195 -9.78 14.83 18.10
C ASN A 195 -8.40 14.78 17.42
N GLU A 196 -8.10 13.75 16.65
CA GLU A 196 -6.79 13.54 16.01
C GLU A 196 -6.78 13.92 14.53
N ILE A 197 -7.94 14.27 13.96
CA ILE A 197 -8.11 14.54 12.52
C ILE A 197 -7.16 15.63 11.99
N ASN A 198 -6.87 16.64 12.82
CA ASN A 198 -6.02 17.77 12.44
C ASN A 198 -4.54 17.59 12.84
N ASP A 199 -4.22 16.47 13.49
CA ASP A 199 -2.85 16.18 13.88
C ASP A 199 -2.04 15.66 12.68
N PRO A 200 -0.71 15.78 12.73
CA PRO A 200 0.17 15.06 11.82
C PRO A 200 0.06 13.54 12.04
N HIS A 201 -0.08 12.79 10.95
CA HIS A 201 -0.10 11.33 10.95
C HIS A 201 1.01 10.81 10.04
N GLY A 202 1.64 9.72 10.42
CA GLY A 202 2.66 9.15 9.56
C GLY A 202 3.02 7.73 9.91
N ILE A 203 3.50 7.02 8.89
CA ILE A 203 3.95 5.65 8.98
C ILE A 203 5.33 5.54 8.34
N ALA A 204 6.09 4.55 8.79
CA ALA A 204 7.30 4.08 8.15
C ALA A 204 7.05 2.63 7.72
N MET A 205 7.03 2.41 6.42
CA MET A 205 6.78 1.08 5.84
C MET A 205 8.10 0.46 5.40
N ILE A 206 8.37 -0.76 5.85
CA ILE A 206 9.60 -1.50 5.51
C ILE A 206 9.27 -2.53 4.43
N SER A 207 8.26 -3.37 4.68
CA SER A 207 7.84 -4.39 3.73
C SER A 207 6.40 -4.84 3.99
N VAL A 208 5.81 -5.41 2.95
CA VAL A 208 4.52 -6.10 3.03
C VAL A 208 4.65 -7.43 2.33
N TYR A 209 4.21 -8.51 2.97
CA TYR A 209 4.36 -9.85 2.44
C TYR A 209 3.26 -10.79 2.93
N LEU A 210 3.01 -11.86 2.17
CA LEU A 210 2.06 -12.91 2.53
C LEU A 210 2.77 -14.11 3.17
N LYS A 211 2.12 -14.70 4.18
CA LYS A 211 2.50 -15.97 4.81
C LYS A 211 1.36 -16.98 4.72
#